data_AF-A0A354F1N9-F1
#
_entry.id   AF-A0A354F1N9-F1
#
_cell.length_a   1.000
_cell.length_b   1.000
_cell.length_c   1.000
_cell.angle_alpha   90.00
_cell.angle_beta   90.00
_cell.angle_gamma   90.00
#
_symmetry.space_group_name_H-M   'P 1'
#
loop_
_entity.id
_entity.type
_entity.pdbx_description
1 polymer ?
#
loop_
_entity_poly.entity_id
_entity_poly.type
_entity_poly.pdbx_seq_one_letter_code
_entity_poly.pdbx_strand_id
1 'polypeptide(L)'
;MEGKKGRLPLAGGRPIWQGVYLMRALKNKKVKRVIVGFATIFAIVVMISSVHAGSFEPEEVLKGYKSAVKSCKQIEREHENMKGQHELMFKAWKDKSEPLLTESGELNTKCHDAIQSLKEISGEVEKSSHDSLSYGEDKLTSLSEKYEKAQSLIKNIIIQHRDLREEHEKFFHEMMGH
;
A
#
# COMPACT_ATOMS: atom_id res chain seq x y z
N MET A 1 64.78 -7.69 -48.26
CA MET A 1 64.29 -8.66 -47.28
C MET A 1 63.05 -8.08 -46.62
N GLU A 2 61.92 -8.70 -46.91
CA GLU A 2 60.58 -8.26 -46.55
C GLU A 2 60.26 -8.63 -45.09
N GLY A 3 59.88 -7.65 -44.27
CA GLY A 3 59.33 -7.86 -42.93
C GLY A 3 57.81 -7.73 -42.97
N LYS A 4 57.10 -8.86 -43.05
CA LYS A 4 55.62 -8.90 -43.03
C LYS A 4 55.08 -8.84 -41.61
N LYS A 5 54.15 -7.90 -41.42
CA LYS A 5 52.87 -8.00 -40.68
C LYS A 5 52.91 -8.05 -39.13
N GLY A 6 52.91 -6.86 -38.54
CA GLY A 6 52.35 -6.61 -37.20
C GLY A 6 50.90 -6.08 -37.30
N ARG A 7 49.98 -6.87 -36.75
CA ARG A 7 48.55 -6.66 -36.40
C ARG A 7 47.93 -5.26 -36.52
N LEU A 8 46.75 -5.22 -37.14
CA LEU A 8 45.49 -4.68 -36.60
C LEU A 8 44.35 -5.48 -37.25
N PRO A 9 43.27 -5.85 -36.52
CA PRO A 9 42.11 -4.94 -36.53
C PRO A 9 41.34 -4.82 -35.21
N LEU A 10 40.75 -3.63 -35.06
CA LEU A 10 39.46 -3.27 -34.48
C LEU A 10 38.60 -4.43 -33.94
N ALA A 11 38.17 -4.32 -32.67
CA ALA A 11 36.76 -4.28 -32.25
C ALA A 11 36.58 -4.65 -30.77
N GLY A 12 35.71 -3.91 -30.08
CA GLY A 12 34.77 -4.50 -29.12
C GLY A 12 34.96 -4.09 -27.66
N GLY A 13 33.92 -3.49 -27.07
CA GLY A 13 33.72 -3.52 -25.62
C GLY A 13 33.27 -2.21 -24.96
N ARG A 14 32.11 -1.69 -25.35
CA ARG A 14 31.37 -0.65 -24.60
C ARG A 14 31.10 -1.09 -23.15
N PRO A 15 30.88 -0.15 -22.20
CA PRO A 15 30.37 -0.47 -20.87
C PRO A 15 28.87 -0.82 -20.97
N ILE A 16 28.55 -2.11 -21.15
CA ILE A 16 27.15 -2.60 -21.24
C ILE A 16 26.84 -3.58 -20.08
N TRP A 17 27.53 -3.48 -18.94
CA TRP A 17 27.24 -4.37 -17.81
C TRP A 17 26.30 -3.78 -16.76
N GLN A 18 26.02 -2.47 -16.76
CA GLN A 18 25.01 -1.89 -15.87
C GLN A 18 23.58 -1.86 -16.46
N GLY A 19 23.43 -1.85 -17.79
CA GLY A 19 22.10 -1.84 -18.43
C GLY A 19 21.41 -3.22 -18.51
N VAL A 20 22.18 -4.31 -18.49
CA VAL A 20 21.62 -5.68 -18.66
C VAL A 20 21.00 -6.20 -17.37
N TYR A 21 21.51 -5.79 -16.20
CA TYR A 21 20.89 -6.13 -14.91
C TYR A 21 19.53 -5.44 -14.74
N LEU A 22 19.40 -4.18 -15.18
CA LEU A 22 18.14 -3.45 -15.14
C LEU A 22 17.09 -4.06 -16.10
N MET A 23 17.51 -4.49 -17.30
CA MET A 23 16.59 -5.15 -18.25
C MET A 23 16.24 -6.60 -17.89
N ARG A 24 17.09 -7.34 -17.15
CA ARG A 24 16.73 -8.68 -16.65
C ARG A 24 15.76 -8.61 -15.47
N ALA A 25 15.85 -7.59 -14.63
CA ALA A 25 14.86 -7.34 -13.57
C ALA A 25 13.45 -7.10 -14.15
N LEU A 26 13.33 -6.41 -15.29
CA LEU A 26 12.06 -6.17 -15.98
C LEU A 26 11.47 -7.38 -16.73
N LYS A 27 12.20 -8.48 -16.88
CA LYS A 27 11.69 -9.72 -17.50
C LYS A 27 11.05 -10.68 -16.49
N ASN A 28 11.26 -10.47 -15.20
CA ASN A 28 10.56 -11.23 -14.17
C ASN A 28 9.15 -10.69 -13.98
N LYS A 29 8.13 -11.50 -14.34
CA LYS A 29 6.71 -11.20 -14.07
C LYS A 29 6.47 -10.82 -12.60
N LYS A 30 7.27 -11.35 -11.66
CA LYS A 30 7.20 -11.01 -10.23
C LYS A 30 7.72 -9.59 -9.93
N VAL A 31 8.87 -9.19 -10.48
CA VAL A 31 9.46 -7.85 -10.27
C VAL A 31 8.59 -6.75 -10.92
N LYS A 32 8.00 -7.03 -12.08
CA LYS A 32 6.99 -6.14 -12.69
C LYS A 32 5.77 -5.93 -11.79
N ARG A 33 5.30 -6.95 -11.07
CA ARG A 33 4.18 -6.80 -10.11
C ARG A 33 4.56 -5.97 -8.89
N VAL A 34 5.79 -6.11 -8.39
CA VAL A 34 6.29 -5.34 -7.24
C VAL A 34 6.42 -3.86 -7.60
N ILE A 35 7.02 -3.54 -8.76
CA ILE A 35 7.17 -2.15 -9.23
C ILE A 35 5.81 -1.52 -9.59
N VAL A 36 4.89 -2.29 -10.20
CA VAL A 36 3.52 -1.81 -10.48
C VAL A 36 2.74 -1.58 -9.18
N GLY A 37 2.92 -2.44 -8.17
CA GLY A 37 2.34 -2.24 -6.83
C GLY A 37 2.81 -0.94 -6.19
N PHE A 38 4.10 -0.63 -6.26
CA PHE A 38 4.68 0.64 -5.81
C PHE A 38 4.08 1.85 -6.53
N ALA A 39 3.94 1.81 -7.85
CA ALA A 39 3.37 2.91 -8.63
C ALA A 39 1.88 3.14 -8.30
N THR A 40 1.11 2.08 -8.03
CA THR A 40 -0.31 2.23 -7.64
C THR A 40 -0.50 2.86 -6.26
N ILE A 41 0.41 2.63 -5.32
CA ILE A 41 0.30 3.16 -3.95
C ILE A 41 0.68 4.64 -3.91
N PHE A 42 1.72 5.04 -4.66
CA PHE A 42 2.08 6.46 -4.78
C PHE A 42 0.93 7.28 -5.38
N ALA A 43 0.19 6.71 -6.35
CA ALA A 43 -1.00 7.35 -6.92
C ALA A 43 -2.17 7.47 -5.93
N ILE A 44 -2.35 6.48 -5.04
CA ILE A 44 -3.38 6.54 -3.98
C ILE A 44 -3.02 7.58 -2.92
N VAL A 45 -1.75 7.68 -2.53
CA VAL A 45 -1.27 8.68 -1.56
C VAL A 45 -1.46 10.10 -2.08
N VAL A 46 -1.17 10.37 -3.37
CA VAL A 46 -1.41 11.68 -3.98
C VAL A 46 -2.90 12.04 -4.06
N MET A 47 -3.80 11.04 -4.16
CA MET A 47 -5.26 11.26 -4.11
C MET A 47 -5.80 11.48 -2.69
N ILE A 48 -5.10 11.02 -1.65
CA ILE A 48 -5.50 11.25 -0.25
C ILE A 48 -5.13 12.69 0.20
N SER A 49 -4.10 13.29 -0.38
CA SER A 49 -3.67 14.67 -0.09
C SER A 49 -4.65 15.75 -0.56
N SER A 50 -5.57 15.42 -1.47
CA SER A 50 -6.60 16.34 -1.98
C SER A 50 -7.97 16.18 -1.32
N VAL A 51 -8.05 15.47 -0.19
CA VAL A 51 -9.26 15.44 0.66
C VAL A 51 -9.38 16.78 1.39
N HIS A 52 -9.85 17.79 0.64
CA HIS A 52 -10.67 18.86 1.21
C HIS A 52 -11.75 18.20 2.07
N ALA A 53 -12.00 18.76 3.25
CA ALA A 53 -13.05 18.36 4.18
C ALA A 53 -14.27 17.81 3.41
N GLY A 54 -14.47 16.49 3.48
CA GLY A 54 -15.45 15.81 2.64
C GLY A 54 -16.82 16.35 2.97
N SER A 55 -17.55 16.79 1.94
CA SER A 55 -18.97 17.12 2.06
C SER A 55 -19.67 15.97 2.76
N PHE A 56 -20.42 16.23 3.85
CA PHE A 56 -21.22 15.22 4.53
C PHE A 56 -22.53 14.95 3.76
N GLU A 57 -22.37 14.70 2.46
CA GLU A 57 -23.44 14.30 1.56
C GLU A 57 -23.44 12.77 1.41
N PRO A 58 -24.62 12.13 1.29
CA PRO A 58 -24.72 10.67 1.20
C PRO A 58 -23.81 10.05 0.14
N GLU A 59 -23.68 10.70 -1.02
CA GLU A 59 -22.82 10.23 -2.11
C GLU A 59 -21.33 10.25 -1.75
N GLU A 60 -20.85 11.33 -1.11
CA GLU A 60 -19.46 11.47 -0.70
C GLU A 60 -19.13 10.54 0.49
N VAL A 61 -20.07 10.34 1.42
CA VAL A 61 -19.95 9.34 2.50
C VAL A 61 -19.80 7.93 1.91
N LEU A 62 -20.65 7.56 0.95
CA LEU A 62 -20.59 6.26 0.27
C LEU A 62 -19.28 6.07 -0.51
N LYS A 63 -18.81 7.12 -1.18
CA LYS A 63 -17.54 7.13 -1.91
C LYS A 63 -16.35 6.99 -0.96
N GLY A 64 -16.35 7.69 0.18
CA GLY A 64 -15.35 7.56 1.24
C GLY A 64 -15.31 6.14 1.81
N TYR A 65 -16.47 5.54 2.08
CA TYR A 65 -16.57 4.13 2.48
C TYR A 65 -15.98 3.18 1.42
N LYS A 66 -16.39 3.30 0.15
CA LYS A 66 -15.88 2.46 -0.94
C LYS A 66 -14.37 2.61 -1.13
N SER A 67 -13.84 3.82 -0.94
CA SER A 67 -12.40 4.10 -0.99
C SER A 67 -11.67 3.39 0.16
N ALA A 68 -12.15 3.52 1.40
CA ALA A 68 -11.59 2.83 2.56
C ALA A 68 -11.58 1.30 2.39
N VAL A 69 -12.67 0.72 1.85
CA VAL A 69 -12.74 -0.71 1.52
C VAL A 69 -11.63 -1.14 0.55
N LYS A 70 -11.37 -0.34 -0.49
CA LYS A 70 -10.29 -0.65 -1.44
C LYS A 70 -8.92 -0.57 -0.78
N SER A 71 -8.69 0.43 0.06
CA SER A 71 -7.43 0.61 0.78
C SER A 71 -7.16 -0.55 1.74
N CYS A 72 -8.11 -0.95 2.58
CA CYS A 72 -7.89 -2.08 3.50
C CYS A 72 -7.67 -3.41 2.75
N LYS A 73 -8.41 -3.67 1.66
CA LYS A 73 -8.15 -4.85 0.81
C LYS A 73 -6.76 -4.84 0.16
N GLN A 74 -6.18 -3.67 -0.05
CA GLN A 74 -4.81 -3.55 -0.53
C GLN A 74 -3.82 -3.86 0.60
N ILE A 75 -4.06 -3.32 1.80
CA ILE A 75 -3.28 -3.60 3.02
C ILE A 75 -3.27 -5.11 3.32
N GLU A 76 -4.42 -5.77 3.29
CA GLU A 76 -4.56 -7.22 3.50
C GLU A 76 -3.66 -8.01 2.54
N ARG A 77 -3.69 -7.68 1.24
CA ARG A 77 -2.86 -8.35 0.22
C ARG A 77 -1.37 -8.10 0.42
N GLU A 78 -1.00 -6.91 0.88
CA GLU A 78 0.39 -6.59 1.19
C GLU A 78 0.87 -7.33 2.44
N HIS A 79 0.02 -7.47 3.46
CA HIS A 79 0.28 -8.29 4.64
C HIS A 79 0.51 -9.76 4.26
N GLU A 80 -0.36 -10.33 3.41
CA GLU A 80 -0.17 -11.70 2.90
C GLU A 80 1.18 -11.87 2.17
N ASN A 81 1.58 -10.86 1.40
CA ASN A 81 2.87 -10.86 0.74
C ASN A 81 4.06 -10.75 1.73
N MET A 82 3.94 -9.92 2.76
CA MET A 82 4.95 -9.81 3.84
C MET A 82 5.09 -11.15 4.57
N LYS A 83 3.97 -11.81 4.91
CA LYS A 83 3.99 -13.14 5.50
C LYS A 83 4.69 -14.17 4.61
N GLY A 84 4.41 -14.16 3.31
CA GLY A 84 5.09 -15.02 2.34
C GLY A 84 6.60 -14.74 2.26
N GLN A 85 7.03 -13.49 2.37
CA GLN A 85 8.46 -13.12 2.41
C GLN A 85 9.12 -13.58 3.71
N HIS A 86 8.46 -13.40 4.86
CA HIS A 86 8.92 -13.89 6.14
C HIS A 86 9.15 -15.41 6.12
N GLU A 87 8.23 -16.18 5.53
CA GLU A 87 8.38 -17.63 5.38
C GLU A 87 9.63 -18.04 4.59
N LEU A 88 10.12 -17.18 3.70
CA LEU A 88 11.35 -17.40 2.92
C LEU A 88 12.63 -16.97 3.66
N MET A 89 12.52 -16.24 4.77
CA MET A 89 13.68 -15.81 5.54
C MET A 89 14.38 -16.99 6.26
N PHE A 90 15.70 -16.89 6.44
CA PHE A 90 16.41 -17.79 7.34
C PHE A 90 15.94 -17.62 8.78
N LYS A 91 16.05 -18.68 9.60
CA LYS A 91 15.54 -18.70 10.98
C LYS A 91 15.98 -17.47 11.82
N ALA A 92 17.26 -17.10 11.75
CA ALA A 92 17.80 -15.94 12.48
C ALA A 92 17.18 -14.59 12.07
N TRP A 93 16.55 -14.51 10.90
CA TRP A 93 15.84 -13.34 10.39
C TRP A 93 14.32 -13.43 10.58
N LYS A 94 13.76 -14.65 10.61
CA LYS A 94 12.36 -14.88 10.98
C LYS A 94 12.09 -14.36 12.38
N ASP A 95 12.90 -14.77 13.36
CA ASP A 95 12.72 -14.37 14.76
C ASP A 95 12.77 -12.83 14.94
N LYS A 96 13.47 -12.11 14.05
CA LYS A 96 13.55 -10.63 14.06
C LYS A 96 12.38 -9.93 13.38
N SER A 97 11.77 -10.57 12.38
CA SER A 97 10.67 -9.99 11.59
C SER A 97 9.28 -10.40 12.08
N GLU A 98 9.20 -11.37 12.99
CA GLU A 98 7.95 -11.80 13.61
C GLU A 98 7.14 -10.66 14.27
N PRO A 99 7.75 -9.71 15.03
CA PRO A 99 7.01 -8.57 15.58
C PRO A 99 6.32 -7.72 14.51
N LEU A 100 6.97 -7.51 13.35
CA LEU A 100 6.42 -6.73 12.24
C LEU A 100 5.18 -7.41 11.63
N LEU A 101 5.15 -8.75 11.62
CA LEU A 101 3.97 -9.48 11.18
C LEU A 101 2.82 -9.38 12.19
N THR A 102 3.13 -9.42 13.48
CA THR A 102 2.12 -9.22 14.53
C THR A 102 1.49 -7.83 14.41
N GLU A 103 2.30 -6.78 14.34
CA GLU A 103 1.82 -5.40 14.18
C GLU A 103 1.00 -5.22 12.90
N SER A 104 1.44 -5.83 11.80
CA SER A 104 0.70 -5.80 10.53
C SER A 104 -0.64 -6.55 10.62
N GLY A 105 -0.71 -7.63 11.40
CA GLY A 105 -1.96 -8.33 11.72
C GLY A 105 -2.94 -7.46 12.51
N GLU A 106 -2.45 -6.72 13.52
CA GLU A 106 -3.26 -5.77 14.29
C GLU A 106 -3.79 -4.63 13.41
N LEU A 107 -3.00 -4.14 12.46
CA LEU A 107 -3.45 -3.13 11.50
C LEU A 107 -4.59 -3.64 10.62
N ASN A 108 -4.55 -4.90 10.17
CA ASN A 108 -5.66 -5.50 9.42
C ASN A 108 -6.94 -5.51 10.24
N THR A 109 -6.88 -5.89 11.51
CA THR A 109 -8.04 -5.85 12.41
C THR A 109 -8.59 -4.43 12.56
N LYS A 110 -7.72 -3.45 12.83
CA LYS A 110 -8.11 -2.03 12.91
C LYS A 110 -8.75 -1.54 11.60
N CYS A 111 -8.26 -2.00 10.45
CA CYS A 111 -8.83 -1.64 9.14
C CYS A 111 -10.24 -2.21 8.96
N HIS A 112 -10.47 -3.46 9.38
CA HIS A 112 -11.81 -4.06 9.36
C HIS A 112 -12.79 -3.33 10.27
N ASP A 113 -12.38 -3.00 11.50
CA ASP A 113 -13.23 -2.28 12.46
C ASP A 113 -13.61 -0.88 11.94
N ALA A 114 -12.65 -0.20 11.32
CA ALA A 114 -12.85 1.11 10.71
C ALA A 114 -13.83 1.05 9.52
N ILE A 115 -13.69 0.03 8.66
CA ILE A 115 -14.62 -0.21 7.54
C ILE A 115 -16.02 -0.49 8.05
N GLN A 116 -16.15 -1.33 9.08
CA GLN A 116 -17.44 -1.67 9.66
C GLN A 116 -18.12 -0.42 10.23
N SER A 117 -17.37 0.43 10.92
CA SER A 117 -17.86 1.73 11.40
C SER A 117 -18.32 2.64 10.27
N LEU A 118 -17.53 2.75 9.19
CA LEU A 118 -17.91 3.54 8.01
C LEU A 118 -19.14 2.98 7.29
N LYS A 119 -19.31 1.65 7.27
CA LYS A 119 -20.48 0.99 6.69
C LYS A 119 -21.75 1.33 7.45
N GLU A 120 -21.70 1.27 8.78
CA GLU A 120 -22.82 1.62 9.66
C GLU A 120 -23.22 3.08 9.45
N ILE A 121 -22.24 3.99 9.48
CA ILE A 121 -22.46 5.42 9.21
C ILE A 121 -23.09 5.63 7.83
N SER A 122 -22.56 4.97 6.77
CA SER A 122 -23.11 5.12 5.42
C SER A 122 -24.57 4.67 5.34
N GLY A 123 -24.92 3.58 6.03
CA GLY A 123 -26.29 3.07 6.07
C GLY A 123 -27.24 3.97 6.88
N GLU A 124 -26.75 4.61 7.95
CA GLU A 124 -27.53 5.59 8.70
C GLU A 124 -27.78 6.88 7.89
N VAL A 125 -26.76 7.36 7.18
CA VAL A 125 -26.87 8.53 6.29
C VAL A 125 -27.84 8.26 5.14
N GLU A 126 -27.74 7.11 4.48
CA GLU A 126 -28.65 6.71 3.40
C GLU A 126 -30.11 6.66 3.88
N LYS A 127 -30.36 6.03 5.03
CA LYS A 127 -31.71 6.01 5.65
C LYS A 127 -32.23 7.41 5.96
N SER A 128 -31.38 8.29 6.52
CA SER A 128 -31.76 9.66 6.86
C SER A 128 -32.08 10.52 5.62
N SER A 129 -31.48 10.21 4.47
CA SER A 129 -31.75 10.92 3.21
C SER A 129 -33.09 10.53 2.56
N HIS A 130 -33.58 9.31 2.84
CA HIS A 130 -34.86 8.81 2.34
C HIS A 130 -36.04 9.14 3.26
N ASP A 131 -35.83 9.14 4.59
CA ASP A 131 -36.83 9.54 5.59
C ASP A 131 -36.68 11.03 5.94
N SER A 132 -37.25 11.90 5.09
CA SER A 132 -37.19 13.37 5.19
C SER A 132 -37.76 14.00 6.48
N LEU A 133 -38.18 13.19 7.46
CA LEU A 133 -38.91 13.61 8.66
C LEU A 133 -38.25 13.24 10.00
N SER A 134 -37.08 12.58 10.07
CA SER A 134 -36.70 11.89 11.34
C SER A 134 -35.30 12.12 11.92
N TYR A 135 -34.45 12.99 11.37
CA TYR A 135 -33.14 13.28 11.98
C TYR A 135 -33.03 14.75 12.37
N GLY A 136 -33.02 15.03 13.67
CA GLY A 136 -32.67 16.36 14.18
C GLY A 136 -31.20 16.68 13.88
N GLU A 137 -30.86 17.97 13.79
CA GLU A 137 -29.50 18.46 13.54
C GLU A 137 -28.46 17.77 14.42
N ASP A 138 -28.76 17.56 15.70
CA ASP A 138 -27.85 16.91 16.66
C ASP A 138 -27.40 15.51 16.23
N LYS A 139 -28.28 14.73 15.58
CA LYS A 139 -27.97 13.37 15.15
C LYS A 139 -27.13 13.37 13.87
N LEU A 140 -27.36 14.32 12.97
CA LEU A 140 -26.53 14.51 11.77
C LEU A 140 -25.14 15.01 12.12
N THR A 141 -25.02 15.96 13.05
CA THR A 141 -23.73 16.43 13.57
C THR A 141 -22.96 15.28 14.23
N SER A 142 -23.62 14.47 15.06
CA SER A 142 -22.98 13.29 15.66
C SER A 142 -22.48 12.27 14.63
N LEU A 143 -23.25 12.02 13.57
CA LEU A 143 -22.84 11.11 12.49
C LEU A 143 -21.68 11.69 11.67
N SER A 144 -21.69 12.99 11.42
CA SER A 144 -20.59 13.71 10.76
C SER A 144 -19.29 13.60 11.55
N GLU A 145 -19.32 13.85 12.86
CA GLU A 145 -18.13 13.69 13.71
C GLU A 145 -17.61 12.25 13.73
N LYS A 146 -18.51 11.25 13.79
CA LYS A 146 -18.13 9.83 13.73
C LYS A 146 -17.49 9.50 12.38
N TYR A 147 -18.02 10.06 11.28
CA TYR A 147 -17.47 9.88 9.94
C TYR A 147 -16.05 10.45 9.83
N GLU A 148 -15.83 11.68 10.30
CA GLU A 148 -14.52 12.31 10.29
C GLU A 148 -13.50 11.53 11.12
N LYS A 149 -13.89 11.06 12.31
CA LYS A 149 -13.06 10.21 13.16
C LYS A 149 -12.68 8.91 12.46
N ALA A 150 -13.65 8.23 11.82
CA ALA A 150 -13.41 7.00 11.10
C ALA A 150 -12.50 7.21 9.87
N GLN A 151 -12.69 8.29 9.11
CA GLN A 151 -11.81 8.67 8.00
C GLN A 151 -10.38 8.99 8.47
N SER A 152 -10.24 9.72 9.58
CA SER A 152 -8.94 10.01 10.19
C SER A 152 -8.22 8.73 10.63
N LEU A 153 -8.96 7.78 11.22
CA LEU A 153 -8.42 6.50 11.64
C LEU A 153 -7.93 5.66 10.44
N ILE A 154 -8.68 5.62 9.34
CA ILE A 154 -8.24 4.99 8.08
C ILE A 154 -6.95 5.63 7.56
N LYS A 155 -6.84 6.97 7.57
CA LYS A 155 -5.62 7.66 7.14
C LYS A 155 -4.41 7.26 8.01
N ASN A 156 -4.61 7.18 9.32
CA ASN A 156 -3.54 6.75 10.24
C ASN A 156 -3.13 5.29 10.01
N ILE A 157 -4.08 4.39 9.77
CA ILE A 157 -3.78 2.98 9.43
C ILE A 157 -2.95 2.89 8.15
N ILE A 158 -3.28 3.68 7.13
CA ILE A 158 -2.53 3.70 5.86
C ILE A 158 -1.08 4.14 6.09
N ILE A 159 -0.86 5.16 6.94
CA ILE A 159 0.48 5.63 7.28
C ILE A 159 1.26 4.55 8.03
N GLN A 160 0.66 3.96 9.07
CA GLN A 160 1.28 2.89 9.85
C GLN A 160 1.62 1.68 8.99
N HIS A 161 0.74 1.29 8.07
CA HIS A 161 0.98 0.19 7.15
C HIS A 161 2.16 0.46 6.21
N ARG A 162 2.28 1.69 5.71
CA ARG A 162 3.44 2.09 4.88
C ARG A 162 4.73 1.93 5.66
N ASP A 163 4.79 2.48 6.87
CA ASP A 163 6.00 2.48 7.68
C ASP A 163 6.40 1.05 8.07
N LEU A 164 5.45 0.20 8.47
CA LEU A 164 5.68 -1.23 8.72
C LEU A 164 6.21 -1.97 7.50
N ARG A 165 5.64 -1.67 6.33
CA ARG A 165 6.07 -2.31 5.08
C ARG A 165 7.49 -1.90 4.71
N GLU A 166 7.83 -0.62 4.82
CA GLU A 166 9.19 -0.13 4.56
C GLU A 166 10.21 -0.80 5.49
N GLU A 167 9.87 -0.96 6.77
CA GLU A 167 10.71 -1.67 7.73
C GLU A 167 10.87 -3.15 7.40
N HIS A 168 9.76 -3.84 7.10
CA HIS A 168 9.81 -5.25 6.68
C HIS A 168 10.63 -5.44 5.41
N GLU A 169 10.45 -4.57 4.42
CA GLU A 169 11.23 -4.60 3.19
C GLU A 169 12.71 -4.39 3.46
N LYS A 170 13.09 -3.45 4.34
CA LYS A 170 14.48 -3.25 4.75
C LYS A 170 15.08 -4.51 5.36
N PHE A 171 14.38 -5.14 6.31
CA PHE A 171 14.79 -6.42 6.90
C PHE A 171 14.96 -7.52 5.86
N PHE A 172 14.01 -7.65 4.94
CA PHE A 172 14.08 -8.65 3.88
C PHE A 172 15.24 -8.41 2.91
N HIS A 173 15.52 -7.15 2.54
CA HIS A 173 16.64 -6.81 1.67
C HIS A 173 17.99 -7.03 2.34
N GLU A 174 18.13 -6.65 3.62
CA GLU A 174 19.33 -6.93 4.41
C GLU A 174 19.60 -8.44 4.43
N MET A 175 18.57 -9.26 4.70
CA MET A 175 18.69 -10.71 4.65
C MET A 175 19.15 -11.24 3.28
N MET A 176 18.62 -10.72 2.17
CA MET A 176 19.00 -11.17 0.82
C MET A 176 20.41 -10.72 0.39
N GLY A 177 20.98 -9.72 1.06
CA GLY A 177 22.35 -9.21 0.82
C GLY A 177 23.42 -9.85 1.72
N HIS A 178 23.00 -10.65 2.70
CA HIS A 178 23.85 -11.44 3.60
C HIS A 178 24.05 -12.87 3.09
#